data_AF-A0A076YI44-F1
#
_entry.id   AF-A0A076YI44-F1
#
_cell.length_a   1.000
_cell.length_b   1.000
_cell.length_c   1.000
_cell.angle_alpha   90.00
_cell.angle_beta   90.00
_cell.angle_gamma   90.00
#
_symmetry.space_group_name_H-M   'P 1'
#
loop_
_entity.id
_entity.type
_entity.pdbx_description
1 polymer ?
#
loop_
_entity_poly.entity_id
_entity_poly.type
_entity_poly.pdbx_seq_one_letter_code
_entity_poly.pdbx_strand_id
1 'polypeptide(L)'
;MQRFQALVEDRYREQPSVEALAGELGITAAHLNTLCRRLTGRSPLQLLHERVLLEAKRELTYTNLTISRIADGLGFSEPAYFTRFFKRMTGLSPRAFRRGRHD
;
A
#
# COMPACT_ATOMS: atom_id res chain seq x y z
N MET A 1 -7.62 13.10 -10.61
CA MET A 1 -6.41 12.59 -9.91
C MET A 1 -6.41 12.97 -8.43
N GLN A 2 -6.50 14.26 -8.08
CA GLN A 2 -6.49 14.72 -6.68
C GLN A 2 -7.49 13.98 -5.78
N ARG A 3 -8.74 13.81 -6.22
CA ARG A 3 -9.76 13.05 -5.48
C ARG A 3 -9.37 11.59 -5.22
N PHE A 4 -8.77 10.92 -6.21
CA PHE A 4 -8.28 9.55 -6.04
C PHE A 4 -7.13 9.48 -5.03
N GLN A 5 -6.20 10.44 -5.08
CA GLN A 5 -5.08 10.49 -4.14
C GLN A 5 -5.56 10.74 -2.70
N ALA A 6 -6.51 11.64 -2.50
CA ALA A 6 -7.16 11.86 -1.20
C ALA A 6 -7.83 10.58 -0.70
N LEU A 7 -8.59 9.90 -1.56
CA LEU A 7 -9.25 8.66 -1.19
C LEU A 7 -8.25 7.54 -0.81
N VAL A 8 -7.13 7.44 -1.53
CA VAL A 8 -6.04 6.53 -1.15
C VAL A 8 -5.43 6.91 0.20
N GLU A 9 -5.19 8.19 0.46
CA GLU A 9 -4.63 8.66 1.73
C GLU A 9 -5.54 8.34 2.92
N ASP A 10 -6.85 8.47 2.74
CA ASP A 10 -7.82 8.21 3.81
C ASP A 10 -8.03 6.71 4.06
N ARG A 11 -8.00 5.90 2.99
CA ARG A 11 -8.45 4.50 3.02
C ARG A 11 -7.33 3.46 2.91
N TYR A 12 -6.06 3.82 2.72
CA TYR A 12 -5.02 2.82 2.42
C TYR A 12 -4.88 1.73 3.49
N ARG A 13 -5.19 2.03 4.75
CA ARG A 13 -5.16 1.07 5.87
C ARG A 13 -6.24 -0.01 5.76
N GLU A 14 -7.28 0.22 4.97
CA GLU A 14 -8.35 -0.75 4.72
C GLU A 14 -8.09 -1.60 3.48
N GLN A 15 -7.06 -1.25 2.69
CA GLN A 15 -6.70 -1.89 1.43
C GLN A 15 -7.90 -2.16 0.50
N PRO A 16 -8.70 -1.12 0.17
CA PRO A 16 -9.86 -1.28 -0.69
C PRO A 16 -9.46 -1.76 -2.10
N SER A 17 -10.36 -2.47 -2.75
CA SER A 17 -10.18 -2.84 -4.16
C SER A 17 -10.20 -1.60 -5.06
N VAL A 18 -9.60 -1.72 -6.24
CA VAL A 18 -9.62 -0.64 -7.24
C VAL A 18 -11.05 -0.36 -7.69
N GLU A 19 -11.89 -1.38 -7.74
CA GLU A 19 -13.32 -1.28 -8.07
C GLU A 19 -14.08 -0.46 -7.03
N ALA A 20 -13.82 -0.67 -5.73
CA ALA A 20 -14.44 0.10 -4.66
C ALA A 20 -14.04 1.58 -4.77
N LEU A 21 -12.74 1.87 -4.90
CA LEU A 21 -12.23 3.24 -5.06
C LEU A 21 -12.80 3.92 -6.32
N ALA A 22 -12.92 3.20 -7.43
CA ALA A 22 -13.51 3.73 -8.66
C ALA A 22 -15.01 4.02 -8.48
N GLY A 23 -15.74 3.14 -7.80
CA GLY A 23 -17.15 3.30 -7.45
C GLY A 23 -17.40 4.56 -6.63
N GLU A 24 -16.58 4.81 -5.60
CA GLU A 24 -16.66 6.03 -4.78
C GLU A 24 -16.37 7.31 -5.58
N LEU A 25 -15.59 7.20 -6.65
CA LEU A 25 -15.31 8.30 -7.57
C LEU A 25 -16.37 8.46 -8.68
N GLY A 26 -17.37 7.58 -8.74
CA GLY A 26 -18.41 7.59 -9.77
C GLY A 26 -17.90 7.21 -11.16
N ILE A 27 -16.81 6.44 -11.26
CA ILE A 27 -16.22 6.01 -12.54
C ILE A 27 -15.94 4.50 -12.54
N THR A 28 -15.70 3.94 -13.72
CA THR A 28 -15.30 2.53 -13.84
C THR A 28 -13.83 2.34 -13.45
N ALA A 29 -13.48 1.15 -12.95
CA ALA A 29 -12.09 0.78 -12.67
C ALA A 29 -11.20 0.90 -13.92
N ALA A 30 -11.73 0.58 -15.11
CA ALA A 30 -11.03 0.75 -16.37
C ALA A 30 -10.70 2.22 -16.66
N HIS A 31 -11.65 3.13 -16.47
CA HIS A 31 -11.42 4.56 -16.64
C HIS A 31 -10.41 5.08 -15.61
N LEU A 32 -10.54 4.68 -14.34
CA LEU A 32 -9.58 5.04 -13.30
C LEU A 32 -8.16 4.56 -13.65
N ASN A 33 -8.02 3.35 -14.18
CA ASN A 33 -6.73 2.80 -14.61
C ASN A 33 -6.12 3.60 -15.76
N THR A 34 -6.90 3.93 -16.79
CA THR A 34 -6.45 4.78 -17.90
C THR A 34 -5.97 6.14 -17.39
N LEU A 35 -6.72 6.78 -16.49
CA LEU A 35 -6.35 8.07 -15.91
C LEU A 35 -5.05 7.98 -15.10
N CYS A 36 -4.91 6.99 -14.22
CA CYS A 36 -3.70 6.82 -13.41
C CYS A 36 -2.47 6.55 -14.29
N ARG A 37 -2.60 5.66 -15.28
CA ARG A 37 -1.52 5.35 -16.23
C ARG A 37 -1.10 6.58 -17.02
N ARG A 38 -2.07 7.34 -17.56
CA ARG A 38 -1.78 8.54 -18.35
C ARG A 38 -1.10 9.65 -17.53
N LEU A 39 -1.51 9.82 -16.27
CA LEU A 39 -1.04 10.94 -15.44
C LEU A 39 0.20 10.63 -14.61
N THR A 40 0.44 9.35 -14.30
CA THR A 40 1.51 8.94 -13.36
C THR A 40 2.41 7.82 -13.88
N GLY A 41 2.05 7.19 -15.00
CA GLY A 41 2.68 5.95 -15.49
C GLY A 41 2.30 4.69 -14.70
N ARG A 42 1.58 4.81 -13.59
CA ARG A 42 1.29 3.74 -12.64
C ARG A 42 -0.20 3.37 -12.66
N SER A 43 -0.52 2.12 -12.37
CA SER A 43 -1.90 1.70 -12.16
C SER A 43 -2.43 2.20 -10.81
N PRO A 44 -3.76 2.25 -10.61
CA PRO A 44 -4.36 2.64 -9.33
C PRO A 44 -3.89 1.73 -8.18
N LEU A 45 -3.79 0.42 -8.45
CA LEU A 45 -3.29 -0.55 -7.47
C LEU A 45 -1.82 -0.30 -7.10
N GLN A 46 -0.97 0.08 -8.06
CA GLN A 46 0.41 0.43 -7.77
C GLN A 46 0.49 1.65 -6.85
N LEU A 47 -0.33 2.68 -7.10
CA LEU A 47 -0.37 3.88 -6.27
C LEU A 47 -0.84 3.58 -4.84
N LEU A 48 -1.87 2.73 -4.68
CA LEU A 48 -2.30 2.25 -3.36
C LEU A 48 -1.18 1.48 -2.65
N HIS A 49 -0.56 0.51 -3.33
CA HIS A 49 0.54 -0.28 -2.78
C HIS A 49 1.76 0.57 -2.39
N GLU A 50 2.10 1.59 -3.18
CA GLU A 50 3.17 2.53 -2.87
C GLU A 50 2.87 3.32 -1.59
N ARG A 51 1.61 3.73 -1.38
CA ARG A 51 1.21 4.42 -0.15
C ARG A 51 1.27 3.50 1.08
N VAL A 52 0.76 2.27 0.96
CA VAL A 52 0.87 1.24 2.01
C VAL A 52 2.33 0.94 2.34
N LEU A 53 3.18 0.81 1.31
CA LEU A 53 4.61 0.57 1.49
C LEU A 53 5.30 1.73 2.20
N LEU A 54 4.98 2.97 1.84
CA LEU A 54 5.53 4.15 2.49
C LEU A 54 5.24 4.13 3.99
N GLU A 55 4.00 3.82 4.37
CA GLU A 55 3.63 3.71 5.79
C GLU A 55 4.35 2.56 6.49
N ALA A 56 4.41 1.40 5.85
CA ALA A 56 5.14 0.25 6.38
C ALA A 56 6.60 0.58 6.68
N LYS A 57 7.29 1.29 5.76
CA LYS A 57 8.66 1.73 5.97
C LYS A 57 8.78 2.70 7.15
N ARG A 58 7.84 3.65 7.29
CA ARG A 58 7.81 4.59 8.42
C ARG A 58 7.65 3.85 9.75
N GLU A 59 6.68 2.96 9.86
CA GLU A 59 6.44 2.16 11.06
C GLU A 59 7.64 1.27 11.40
N LEU A 60 8.26 0.64 10.40
CA LEU A 60 9.44 -0.19 10.63
C LEU A 60 10.66 0.61 11.10
N THR A 61 10.74 1.91 10.75
CA THR A 61 11.86 2.80 11.05
C THR A 61 11.68 3.54 12.36
N TYR A 62 10.47 4.04 12.64
CA TYR A 62 10.22 5.00 13.70
C TYR A 62 9.46 4.43 14.89
N THR A 63 8.99 3.18 14.84
CA THR A 63 8.29 2.54 15.96
C THR A 63 8.88 1.19 16.32
N ASN A 64 8.65 0.77 17.56
CA ASN A 64 9.02 -0.55 18.08
C ASN A 64 7.89 -1.57 17.92
N LEU A 65 6.88 -1.28 17.11
CA LEU A 65 5.76 -2.19 16.88
C LEU A 65 6.24 -3.54 16.33
N THR A 66 5.60 -4.62 16.74
CA THR A 66 5.91 -5.94 16.16
C THR A 66 5.47 -5.97 14.70
N ILE A 67 6.06 -6.87 13.90
CA ILE A 67 5.67 -7.05 12.50
C ILE A 67 4.18 -7.38 12.38
N SER A 68 3.61 -8.13 13.33
CA SER A 68 2.17 -8.40 13.38
C SER A 68 1.36 -7.13 13.58
N ARG A 69 1.71 -6.28 14.55
CA ARG A 69 0.97 -5.04 14.80
C ARG A 69 1.03 -4.07 13.63
N ILE A 70 2.15 -4.02 12.91
CA ILE A 70 2.26 -3.24 11.67
C ILE A 70 1.38 -3.82 10.57
N ALA A 71 1.36 -5.14 10.41
CA ALA A 71 0.50 -5.81 9.44
C ALA A 71 -0.99 -5.49 9.71
N ASP A 72 -1.42 -5.67 10.96
CA ASP A 72 -2.78 -5.39 11.41
C ASP A 72 -3.16 -3.93 11.16
N GLY A 73 -2.29 -2.98 11.54
CA GLY A 73 -2.54 -1.55 11.37
C GLY A 73 -2.54 -1.07 9.91
N LEU A 74 -2.04 -1.89 8.99
CA LEU A 74 -2.08 -1.64 7.55
C LEU A 74 -3.16 -2.46 6.83
N GLY A 75 -4.04 -3.15 7.57
CA GLY A 75 -5.17 -3.89 7.02
C GLY A 75 -4.82 -5.24 6.41
N PHE A 76 -3.65 -5.80 6.71
CA PHE A 76 -3.35 -7.17 6.31
C PHE A 76 -4.05 -8.14 7.25
N SER A 77 -4.77 -9.11 6.69
CA SER A 77 -5.43 -10.16 7.48
C SER A 77 -4.44 -11.06 8.21
N GLU A 78 -3.25 -11.27 7.65
CA GLU A 78 -2.20 -12.11 8.24
C GLU A 78 -0.81 -11.48 8.08
N PRO A 79 0.06 -11.55 9.12
CA PRO A 79 1.43 -11.02 9.06
C PRO A 79 2.29 -11.63 7.94
N ALA A 80 1.98 -12.87 7.53
CA ALA A 80 2.65 -13.54 6.42
C ALA A 80 2.37 -12.84 5.08
N TYR A 81 1.15 -12.34 4.85
CA TYR A 81 0.80 -11.59 3.64
C TYR A 81 1.51 -10.24 3.60
N PHE A 82 1.55 -9.52 4.72
CA PHE A 82 2.36 -8.31 4.84
C PHE A 82 3.83 -8.57 4.51
N THR A 83 4.41 -9.63 5.07
CA THR A 83 5.82 -9.98 4.82
C THR A 83 6.09 -10.24 3.34
N ARG A 84 5.23 -11.01 2.67
CA ARG A 84 5.33 -11.27 1.23
C ARG A 84 5.17 -10.00 0.39
N PHE A 85 4.18 -9.17 0.72
CA PHE A 85 3.95 -7.88 0.09
C PHE A 85 5.19 -6.99 0.21
N PHE A 86 5.69 -6.79 1.42
CA PHE A 86 6.83 -5.92 1.69
C PHE A 86 8.09 -6.41 0.98
N LYS A 87 8.36 -7.73 1.03
CA LYS A 87 9.49 -8.33 0.32
C LYS A 87 9.38 -8.21 -1.19
N ARG A 88 8.20 -8.40 -1.76
CA ARG A 88 7.96 -8.18 -3.20
C ARG A 88 8.23 -6.73 -3.62
N MET A 89 7.88 -5.78 -2.76
CA MET A 89 8.02 -4.35 -3.04
C MET A 89 9.43 -3.79 -2.80
N THR A 90 10.23 -4.44 -1.94
CA THR A 90 11.53 -3.89 -1.48
C THR A 90 12.72 -4.80 -1.70
N GLY A 91 12.51 -6.08 -1.97
CA GLY A 91 13.55 -7.11 -1.98
C GLY A 91 13.95 -7.64 -0.61
N LEU A 92 13.47 -7.04 0.50
CA LEU A 92 13.85 -7.40 1.86
C LEU A 92 12.64 -7.81 2.71
N SER A 93 12.82 -8.71 3.67
CA SER A 93 11.81 -8.92 4.71
C SER A 93 11.66 -7.67 5.58
N PRO A 94 10.48 -7.43 6.19
CA PRO A 94 10.30 -6.33 7.14
C PRO A 94 11.33 -6.33 8.27
N ARG A 95 11.70 -7.53 8.75
CA ARG A 95 12.67 -7.70 9.84
C ARG A 95 14.10 -7.37 9.40
N ALA A 96 14.49 -7.74 8.18
CA ALA A 96 15.79 -7.38 7.62
C ALA A 96 15.87 -5.86 7.37
N PHE A 97 14.82 -5.28 6.78
CA PHE A 97 14.69 -3.84 6.58
C PHE A 97 14.87 -3.07 7.90
N ARG A 98 14.14 -3.43 8.97
CA ARG A 98 14.26 -2.78 10.28
C ARG A 98 15.67 -2.84 10.87
N ARG A 99 16.39 -3.95 10.66
CA ARG A 99 17.74 -4.12 11.19
C ARG A 99 18.83 -3.45 10.34
N GLY A 100 18.47 -2.88 9.18
CA GLY A 100 19.44 -2.41 8.19
C GLY A 100 20.32 -3.55 7.64
N ARG A 101 19.77 -4.76 7.50
CA ARG A 101 20.49 -5.95 7.02
C ARG A 101 19.85 -6.48 5.73
N HIS A 102 20.62 -7.20 4.94
CA HIS A 102 20.09 -8.02 3.84
C HIS A 102 19.44 -9.31 4.37
N ASP A 103 18.50 -9.85 3.59
CA ASP A 103 17.86 -11.15 3.81
C ASP A 103 18.80 -12.31 3.45
#